data_AF-A0AAD9PWJ2-F1
#
_entry.id   AF-A0AAD9PWJ2-F1
#
_cell.length_a   1.000
_cell.length_b   1.000
_cell.length_c   1.000
_cell.angle_alpha   90.00
_cell.angle_beta   90.00
_cell.angle_gamma   90.00
#
_symmetry.space_group_name_H-M   'P 1'
#
loop_
_entity.id
_entity.type
_entity.pdbx_description
1 polymer ?
#
loop_
_entity_poly.entity_id
_entity_poly.type
_entity_poly.pdbx_seq_one_letter_code
_entity_poly.pdbx_strand_id
1 'polypeptide(L)'
;MVFEKSIIIDAKGHLLGRLASTVAKSLLCGERSTFPIGNGWFLFDVNLLTSVEISTGTSRTNTNPRRGPFHFRAPSKIVWRTIRGMIPYKTKRGQEAMNRLKVYDGVPPMYAKKKRLVVPAALRVVRLKPGRKNIIEALEEKRKAKSAVYYEHKMKLKVKREEGMAMAVFRHSLRTVAESRVNQMIGTAVASYHKNVIDHYENPRNVGSLDKDDSNVGTGLVGAPACGDIRVDEDGKIVDAKFKTFGCGSAIASSSLATEWVKGKSLEDAQKVKNQEIAKELSLPPVKLHLLAEDAIKAALSDYKVKQESLRKKE
;
A
#
# COMPACT_ATOMS: atom_id res chain seq x y z
N MET A 1 43.35 -29.63 -29.22
CA MET A 1 42.24 -30.41 -28.62
C MET A 1 41.00 -29.56 -28.63
N VAL A 2 40.00 -29.92 -29.43
CA VAL A 2 38.73 -29.19 -29.52
C VAL A 2 37.75 -29.86 -28.56
N PHE A 3 37.34 -29.16 -27.51
CA PHE A 3 36.32 -29.66 -26.58
C PHE A 3 34.94 -29.49 -27.22
N GLU A 4 34.34 -30.58 -27.71
CA GLU A 4 32.99 -30.56 -28.30
C GLU A 4 31.88 -30.35 -27.24
N LYS A 5 32.15 -30.71 -25.97
CA LYS A 5 31.16 -30.67 -24.90
C LYS A 5 31.12 -29.30 -24.21
N SER A 6 29.91 -28.79 -23.99
CA SER A 6 29.71 -27.55 -23.24
C SER A 6 30.22 -27.68 -21.80
N ILE A 7 31.12 -26.78 -21.41
CA ILE A 7 31.68 -26.70 -20.06
C ILE A 7 30.73 -25.83 -19.24
N ILE A 8 30.21 -26.40 -18.14
CA ILE A 8 29.36 -25.66 -17.20
C ILE A 8 30.20 -25.34 -15.97
N ILE A 9 30.37 -24.07 -15.65
CA ILE A 9 31.21 -23.63 -14.52
C ILE A 9 30.34 -23.01 -13.43
N ASP A 10 30.45 -23.52 -12.20
CA ASP A 10 29.89 -22.86 -11.02
C ASP A 10 30.82 -21.72 -10.60
N ALA A 11 30.31 -20.48 -10.69
CA ALA A 11 31.09 -19.29 -10.36
C ALA A 11 31.14 -19.00 -8.84
N LYS A 12 30.47 -19.78 -7.99
CA LYS A 12 30.45 -19.56 -6.54
C LYS A 12 31.86 -19.60 -5.95
N GLY A 13 32.20 -18.60 -5.14
CA GLY A 13 33.49 -18.54 -4.43
C GLY A 13 34.72 -18.26 -5.32
N HIS A 14 34.53 -17.80 -6.56
CA HIS A 14 35.62 -17.43 -7.46
C HIS A 14 35.93 -15.93 -7.43
N LEU A 15 37.19 -15.58 -7.67
CA LEU A 15 37.63 -14.21 -7.92
C LEU A 15 37.37 -13.86 -9.40
N LEU A 16 36.51 -12.87 -9.67
CA LEU A 16 36.05 -12.59 -11.05
C LEU A 16 37.18 -12.35 -12.04
N GLY A 17 38.17 -11.52 -11.70
CA GLY A 17 39.23 -11.18 -12.64
C GLY A 17 40.03 -12.41 -13.07
N ARG A 18 40.31 -13.31 -12.10
CA ARG A 18 41.03 -14.57 -12.38
C ARG A 18 40.16 -15.54 -13.16
N LEU A 19 38.89 -15.69 -12.79
CA LEU A 19 37.94 -16.53 -13.51
C LEU A 19 37.77 -16.03 -14.96
N ALA A 20 37.54 -14.72 -15.14
CA ALA A 20 37.33 -14.10 -16.44
C ALA A 20 38.54 -14.28 -17.36
N SER A 21 39.76 -14.21 -16.84
CA SER A 21 40.99 -14.42 -17.62
C SER A 21 41.12 -15.84 -18.16
N THR A 22 40.93 -16.86 -17.29
CA THR A 22 40.95 -18.26 -17.72
C THR A 22 39.88 -18.54 -18.77
N VAL A 23 38.67 -18.01 -18.56
CA VAL A 23 37.54 -18.20 -19.46
C VAL A 23 37.74 -17.49 -20.79
N ALA A 24 38.27 -16.26 -20.80
CA ALA A 24 38.58 -15.53 -22.01
C ALA A 24 39.56 -16.32 -22.89
N LYS A 25 40.58 -16.95 -22.28
CA LYS A 25 41.53 -17.80 -23.00
C LYS A 25 40.84 -19.04 -23.58
N SER A 26 40.03 -19.75 -22.79
CA SER A 26 39.23 -20.90 -23.24
C SER A 26 38.33 -20.58 -24.42
N LEU A 27 37.63 -19.44 -24.38
CA LEU A 27 36.73 -19.00 -25.47
C LEU A 27 37.48 -18.73 -26.78
N LEU A 28 38.69 -18.17 -26.69
CA LEU A 28 39.57 -17.93 -27.85
C LEU A 28 40.18 -19.21 -28.42
N CYS A 29 40.30 -20.27 -27.61
CA CYS A 29 40.69 -21.61 -28.03
C CYS A 29 39.52 -22.41 -28.66
N GLY A 30 38.29 -21.88 -28.61
CA GLY A 30 37.12 -22.49 -29.23
C GLY A 30 36.20 -23.26 -28.27
N GLU A 31 36.48 -23.25 -26.97
CA GLU A 31 35.65 -23.93 -25.97
C GLU A 31 34.30 -23.23 -25.80
N ARG A 32 33.21 -24.00 -25.73
CA ARG A 32 31.88 -23.50 -25.37
C ARG A 32 31.71 -23.55 -23.86
N SER A 33 31.61 -22.39 -23.20
CA SER A 33 31.47 -22.29 -21.75
C SER A 33 30.15 -21.61 -21.34
N THR A 34 29.51 -22.17 -20.32
CA THR A 34 28.22 -21.76 -19.77
C THR A 34 28.36 -21.55 -18.26
N PHE A 35 27.90 -20.39 -17.78
CA PHE A 35 28.04 -19.99 -16.38
C PHE A 35 26.66 -19.84 -15.74
N PRO A 36 26.20 -20.82 -14.95
CA PRO A 36 25.18 -20.58 -13.97
C PRO A 36 25.80 -19.85 -12.76
N ILE A 37 25.35 -18.64 -12.50
CA ILE A 37 25.68 -17.91 -11.28
C ILE A 37 24.65 -18.38 -10.25
N GLY A 38 24.99 -19.30 -9.35
CA GLY A 38 24.05 -19.64 -8.27
C GLY A 38 23.61 -18.39 -7.48
N ASN A 39 22.46 -18.45 -6.79
CA ASN A 39 21.97 -17.40 -5.86
C ASN A 39 22.84 -17.28 -4.59
N GLY A 40 24.16 -17.30 -4.78
CA GLY A 40 25.19 -17.07 -3.79
C GLY A 40 26.08 -15.96 -4.35
N TRP A 41 25.60 -14.73 -4.18
CA TRP A 41 26.39 -13.52 -3.97
C TRP A 41 27.81 -13.60 -4.53
N PHE A 42 28.04 -12.93 -5.67
CA PHE A 42 29.39 -12.51 -6.02
C PHE A 42 29.88 -11.49 -4.99
N LEU A 43 30.40 -11.99 -3.87
CA LEU A 43 31.19 -11.18 -2.96
C LEU A 43 32.56 -11.01 -3.60
N PHE A 44 32.66 -10.00 -4.46
CA PHE A 44 33.86 -9.19 -4.40
C PHE A 44 33.87 -8.44 -3.10
N ASP A 45 35.07 -8.24 -2.56
CA ASP A 45 35.33 -7.23 -1.57
C ASP A 45 34.55 -5.96 -1.91
N VAL A 46 33.68 -5.60 -0.98
CA VAL A 46 32.77 -4.46 -0.95
C VAL A 46 33.52 -3.12 -1.02
N ASN A 47 34.85 -3.15 -1.13
CA ASN A 47 35.72 -2.00 -1.25
C ASN A 47 36.32 -1.84 -2.67
N LEU A 48 36.25 -2.87 -3.53
CA LEU A 48 36.73 -2.78 -4.92
C LEU A 48 35.60 -2.66 -5.96
N LEU A 49 34.41 -3.18 -5.68
CA LEU A 49 33.24 -2.92 -6.55
C LEU A 49 32.70 -1.50 -6.36
N THR A 50 32.65 -0.97 -5.14
CA THR A 50 32.27 0.45 -4.91
C THR A 50 33.17 1.38 -5.70
N SER A 51 34.49 1.25 -5.63
CA SER A 51 35.41 2.16 -6.33
C SER A 51 35.37 2.02 -7.86
N VAL A 52 35.23 0.81 -8.41
CA VAL A 52 35.13 0.58 -9.87
C VAL A 52 33.73 0.90 -10.44
N GLU A 53 32.65 0.66 -9.68
CA GLU A 53 31.30 1.13 -10.05
C GLU A 53 31.15 2.65 -9.91
N ILE A 54 31.83 3.30 -8.96
CA ILE A 54 31.78 4.76 -8.79
C ILE A 54 32.48 5.47 -9.95
N SER A 55 33.63 4.98 -10.42
CA SER A 55 34.36 5.61 -11.55
C SER A 55 33.70 5.34 -12.91
N THR A 56 33.15 4.14 -13.11
CA THR A 56 32.43 3.83 -14.36
C THR A 56 31.01 4.40 -14.35
N GLY A 57 30.29 4.38 -13.23
CA GLY A 57 28.89 4.82 -13.13
C GLY A 57 28.66 6.33 -13.33
N THR A 58 29.72 7.13 -13.22
CA THR A 58 29.69 8.58 -13.55
C THR A 58 30.00 8.86 -15.02
N SER A 59 30.60 7.90 -15.74
CA SER A 59 30.95 8.06 -17.15
C SER A 59 29.70 7.99 -18.03
N ARG A 60 29.35 9.11 -18.65
CA ARG A 60 28.26 9.24 -19.63
C ARG A 60 28.71 10.12 -20.78
N THR A 61 28.21 9.86 -21.98
CA THR A 61 28.35 10.78 -23.10
C THR A 61 27.55 12.05 -22.81
N ASN A 62 28.21 13.20 -22.87
CA ASN A 62 27.61 14.48 -22.49
C ASN A 62 26.48 14.89 -23.46
N THR A 63 26.62 14.60 -24.75
CA THR A 63 25.65 14.97 -25.79
C THR A 63 24.39 14.11 -25.76
N ASN A 64 24.53 12.79 -25.75
CA ASN A 64 23.41 11.86 -25.66
C ASN A 64 23.75 10.66 -24.77
N PRO A 65 23.24 10.62 -23.53
CA PRO A 65 23.50 9.52 -22.60
C PRO A 65 23.06 8.14 -23.11
N ARG A 66 22.10 8.07 -24.05
CA ARG A 66 21.63 6.79 -24.62
C ARG A 66 22.65 6.11 -25.53
N ARG A 67 23.57 6.87 -26.14
CA ARG A 67 24.64 6.34 -27.00
C ARG A 67 25.95 6.07 -26.22
N GLY A 68 25.95 6.34 -24.92
CA GLY A 68 27.13 6.26 -24.07
C GLY A 68 27.48 4.87 -23.57
N PRO A 69 28.45 4.78 -22.65
CA PRO A 69 28.78 3.54 -21.96
C PRO A 69 27.57 2.98 -21.21
N PHE A 70 27.26 1.70 -21.44
CA PHE A 70 26.16 1.02 -20.76
C PHE A 70 26.60 0.46 -19.39
N HIS A 71 25.89 0.88 -18.34
CA HIS A 71 26.13 0.45 -16.96
C HIS A 71 25.17 -0.66 -16.56
N PHE A 72 25.61 -1.90 -16.70
CA PHE A 72 24.81 -3.05 -16.29
C PHE A 72 24.89 -3.29 -14.78
N ARG A 73 23.73 -3.51 -14.14
CA ARG A 73 23.62 -3.83 -12.71
C ARG A 73 23.52 -5.33 -12.41
N ALA A 74 23.08 -6.12 -13.40
CA ALA A 74 22.95 -7.57 -13.25
C ALA A 74 24.35 -8.23 -13.12
N PRO A 75 24.56 -9.14 -12.16
CA PRO A 75 25.84 -9.82 -11.97
C PRO A 75 26.31 -10.57 -13.24
N SER A 76 25.40 -11.25 -13.93
CA SER A 76 25.66 -11.89 -15.23
C SER A 76 26.27 -10.95 -16.25
N LYS A 77 25.75 -9.71 -16.33
CA LYS A 77 26.24 -8.70 -17.26
C LYS A 77 27.55 -8.06 -16.82
N ILE A 78 27.82 -7.98 -15.52
CA ILE A 78 29.12 -7.54 -14.98
C ILE A 78 30.22 -8.55 -15.36
N VAL A 79 29.93 -9.84 -15.17
CA VAL A 79 30.81 -10.95 -15.59
C VAL A 79 31.01 -10.94 -17.10
N TRP A 80 29.93 -10.79 -17.87
CA TRP A 80 30.01 -10.69 -19.33
C TRP A 80 30.85 -9.49 -19.78
N ARG A 81 30.70 -8.32 -19.15
CA ARG A 81 31.45 -7.09 -19.46
C ARG A 81 32.94 -7.26 -19.19
N THR A 82 33.30 -7.91 -18.08
CA THR A 82 34.71 -8.17 -17.73
C THR A 82 35.37 -9.17 -18.67
N ILE A 83 34.70 -10.27 -19.01
CA ILE A 83 35.20 -11.23 -20.01
C ILE A 83 35.32 -10.56 -21.40
N ARG A 84 34.33 -9.75 -21.79
CA ARG A 84 34.38 -8.95 -23.03
C ARG A 84 35.56 -7.99 -23.05
N GLY A 85 35.91 -7.38 -21.92
CA GLY A 85 37.08 -6.51 -21.80
C GLY A 85 38.41 -7.23 -22.01
N MET A 86 38.46 -8.55 -21.79
CA MET A 86 39.65 -9.40 -21.97
C MET A 86 39.73 -10.07 -23.35
N ILE A 87 38.75 -9.85 -24.23
CA ILE A 87 38.68 -10.42 -25.59
C ILE A 87 38.69 -9.28 -26.62
N PRO A 88 39.37 -9.42 -27.78
CA PRO A 88 39.30 -8.46 -28.88
C PRO A 88 37.93 -8.49 -29.59
N TYR A 89 36.85 -8.13 -28.90
CA TYR A 89 35.45 -8.32 -29.30
C TYR A 89 35.02 -7.53 -30.54
N LYS A 90 35.83 -6.57 -31.00
CA LYS A 90 35.58 -5.82 -32.24
C LYS A 90 35.95 -6.63 -33.49
N THR A 91 36.78 -7.66 -33.34
CA THR A 91 37.17 -8.57 -34.44
C THR A 91 36.16 -9.69 -34.62
N LYS A 92 36.06 -10.27 -35.82
CA LYS A 92 35.18 -11.42 -36.09
C LYS A 92 35.49 -12.61 -35.16
N ARG A 93 36.77 -12.94 -34.99
CA ARG A 93 37.24 -13.98 -34.05
C ARG A 93 36.79 -13.72 -32.62
N GLY A 94 36.86 -12.47 -32.17
CA GLY A 94 36.41 -12.08 -30.83
C GLY A 94 34.90 -12.15 -30.66
N GLN A 95 34.13 -11.80 -31.70
CA GLN A 95 32.67 -11.94 -31.70
C GLN A 95 32.26 -13.42 -31.64
N GLU A 96 32.91 -14.30 -32.40
CA GLU A 96 32.67 -15.75 -32.31
C GLU A 96 32.98 -16.29 -30.91
N ALA A 97 34.10 -15.86 -30.31
CA ALA A 97 34.44 -16.22 -28.94
C ALA A 97 33.35 -15.76 -27.95
N MET A 98 32.79 -14.56 -28.14
CA MET A 98 31.70 -14.05 -27.31
C MET A 98 30.38 -14.82 -27.52
N ASN A 99 30.11 -15.27 -28.74
CA ASN A 99 28.91 -16.06 -29.05
C ASN A 99 28.95 -17.45 -28.40
N ARG A 100 30.14 -17.98 -28.09
CA ARG A 100 30.32 -19.24 -27.35
C ARG A 100 30.01 -19.10 -25.85
N LEU A 101 30.05 -17.88 -25.31
CA LEU A 101 29.84 -17.60 -23.90
C LEU A 101 28.36 -17.44 -23.58
N LYS A 102 27.86 -18.16 -22.57
CA LYS A 102 26.54 -17.91 -21.98
C LYS A 102 26.66 -17.71 -20.47
N VAL A 103 26.09 -16.63 -19.96
CA VAL A 103 26.12 -16.28 -18.53
C VAL A 103 24.68 -16.10 -18.04
N TYR A 104 24.35 -16.72 -16.92
CA TYR A 104 23.02 -16.72 -16.33
C TYR A 104 23.08 -16.28 -14.87
N ASP A 105 22.14 -15.44 -14.46
CA ASP A 105 21.84 -15.25 -13.04
C ASP A 105 20.95 -16.41 -12.57
N GLY A 106 21.34 -17.08 -11.50
CA GLY A 106 20.79 -18.36 -11.09
C GLY A 106 21.32 -19.55 -11.90
N VAL A 107 20.78 -20.74 -11.56
CA VAL A 107 20.96 -21.95 -12.35
C VAL A 107 19.63 -22.21 -13.09
N PRO A 108 19.54 -21.99 -14.41
CA PRO A 108 18.33 -22.29 -15.16
C PRO A 108 17.99 -23.80 -15.12
N PRO A 109 16.69 -24.20 -15.20
CA PRO A 109 16.27 -25.60 -15.11
C PRO A 109 17.01 -26.55 -16.07
N MET A 110 17.32 -26.07 -17.28
CA MET A 110 18.06 -26.82 -18.32
C MET A 110 19.50 -27.21 -17.93
N TYR A 111 20.10 -26.52 -16.95
CA TYR A 111 21.46 -26.78 -16.45
C TYR A 111 21.46 -27.33 -15.02
N ALA A 112 20.33 -27.34 -14.33
CA ALA A 112 20.22 -27.77 -12.94
C ALA A 112 20.67 -29.23 -12.72
N LYS A 113 20.33 -30.12 -13.66
CA LYS A 113 20.69 -31.55 -13.62
C LYS A 113 22.08 -31.87 -14.21
N LYS A 114 22.77 -30.88 -14.77
CA LYS A 114 24.08 -31.09 -15.42
C LYS A 114 25.22 -30.88 -14.43
N LYS A 115 26.30 -31.65 -14.56
CA LYS A 115 27.49 -31.52 -13.72
C LYS A 115 28.14 -30.16 -13.93
N ARG A 116 28.38 -29.44 -12.82
CA ARG A 116 29.06 -28.15 -12.80
C ARG A 116 30.51 -28.35 -12.38
N LEU A 117 31.41 -27.64 -13.04
CA LEU A 117 32.84 -27.65 -12.81
C LEU A 117 33.26 -26.38 -12.07
N VAL A 118 34.44 -26.42 -11.47
CA VAL A 118 35.04 -25.33 -10.70
C VAL A 118 36.43 -25.07 -11.27
N VAL A 119 36.91 -23.83 -11.22
CA VAL A 119 38.25 -23.45 -11.66
C VAL A 119 39.13 -23.23 -10.42
N PRO A 120 39.97 -24.21 -10.01
CA PRO A 120 40.71 -24.12 -8.74
C PRO A 120 41.65 -22.91 -8.69
N ALA A 121 42.26 -22.57 -9.83
CA ALA A 121 43.17 -21.44 -9.96
C ALA A 121 42.50 -20.07 -9.69
N ALA A 122 41.17 -19.99 -9.74
CA ALA A 122 40.39 -18.78 -9.52
C ALA A 122 39.59 -18.80 -8.21
N LEU A 123 39.64 -19.88 -7.42
CA LEU A 123 38.94 -19.96 -6.14
C LEU A 123 39.51 -18.98 -5.10
N ARG A 124 38.62 -18.29 -4.41
CA ARG A 124 38.95 -17.35 -3.33
C ARG A 124 39.74 -18.03 -2.21
N VAL A 125 39.28 -19.21 -1.76
CA VAL A 125 39.89 -19.97 -0.67
C VAL A 125 41.33 -20.36 -0.96
N VAL A 126 41.63 -20.66 -2.23
CA VAL A 126 42.99 -21.06 -2.66
C VAL A 126 43.89 -19.83 -2.84
N ARG A 127 43.34 -18.68 -3.23
CA ARG A 127 44.12 -17.51 -3.66
C ARG A 127 44.24 -16.39 -2.64
N LEU A 128 43.28 -16.24 -1.73
CA LEU A 128 43.35 -15.26 -0.65
C LEU A 128 43.87 -15.90 0.62
N LYS A 129 44.75 -15.19 1.33
CA LYS A 129 45.16 -15.58 2.68
C LYS A 129 43.96 -15.55 3.62
N PRO A 130 43.79 -16.55 4.51
CA PRO A 130 42.74 -16.52 5.53
C PRO A 130 42.92 -15.29 6.43
N GLY A 131 41.81 -14.67 6.85
CA GLY A 131 41.81 -13.48 7.71
C GLY A 131 41.58 -12.13 7.00
N ARG A 132 41.59 -12.08 5.66
CA ARG A 132 41.06 -10.93 4.90
C ARG A 132 39.53 -10.96 4.98
N LYS A 133 38.97 -10.18 5.92
CA LYS A 133 37.52 -10.13 6.16
C LYS A 133 36.78 -9.37 5.07
N ASN A 134 35.75 -10.01 4.54
CA ASN A 134 34.62 -9.34 3.91
C ASN A 134 33.81 -8.66 5.03
N ILE A 135 33.85 -7.33 5.08
CA ILE A 135 33.07 -6.55 6.06
C ILE A 135 31.58 -6.94 6.02
N ILE A 136 31.05 -7.29 4.84
CA ILE A 136 29.65 -7.72 4.68
C ILE A 136 29.35 -9.10 5.26
N GLU A 137 30.22 -10.12 5.19
CA GLU A 137 29.90 -11.44 5.80
C GLU A 137 29.75 -11.29 7.32
N ALA A 138 30.63 -10.51 7.95
CA ALA A 138 30.53 -10.17 9.37
C ALA A 138 29.29 -9.29 9.68
N LEU A 139 28.89 -8.38 8.79
CA LEU A 139 27.67 -7.57 8.95
C LEU A 139 26.39 -8.37 8.69
N GLU A 140 26.39 -9.33 7.76
CA GLU A 140 25.31 -10.27 7.47
C GLU A 140 25.09 -11.22 8.65
N GLU A 141 26.17 -11.76 9.24
CA GLU A 141 26.09 -12.56 10.47
C GLU A 141 25.52 -11.73 11.63
N LYS A 142 26.00 -10.50 11.83
CA LYS A 142 25.45 -9.56 12.83
C LYS A 142 23.97 -9.24 12.55
N ARG A 143 23.56 -9.06 11.29
CA ARG A 143 22.16 -8.80 10.91
C ARG A 143 21.28 -10.03 11.13
N LYS A 144 21.74 -11.22 10.76
CA LYS A 144 21.02 -12.49 10.97
C LYS A 144 20.82 -12.76 12.46
N ALA A 145 21.85 -12.55 13.28
CA ALA A 145 21.75 -12.63 14.74
C ALA A 145 20.72 -11.64 15.31
N LYS A 146 20.75 -10.35 14.89
CA LYS A 146 19.75 -9.35 15.29
C LYS A 146 18.33 -9.72 14.84
N SER A 147 18.19 -10.23 13.62
CA SER A 147 16.90 -10.65 13.05
C SER A 147 16.31 -11.86 13.78
N ALA A 148 17.15 -12.80 14.22
CA ALA A 148 16.73 -13.95 15.01
C ALA A 148 16.16 -13.53 16.37
N VAL A 149 16.87 -12.65 17.09
CA VAL A 149 16.40 -12.09 18.38
C VAL A 149 15.09 -11.32 18.21
N TYR A 150 14.98 -10.50 17.15
CA TYR A 150 13.72 -9.81 16.83
C TYR A 150 12.57 -10.79 16.57
N TYR A 151 12.83 -11.86 15.82
CA TYR A 151 11.82 -12.87 15.50
C TYR A 151 11.36 -13.64 16.74
N GLU A 152 12.27 -14.03 17.62
CA GLU A 152 11.94 -14.64 18.92
C GLU A 152 11.07 -13.72 19.78
N HIS A 153 11.41 -12.43 19.87
CA HIS A 153 10.61 -11.46 20.59
C HIS A 153 9.21 -11.28 19.98
N LYS A 154 9.13 -11.22 18.64
CA LYS A 154 7.86 -11.14 17.90
C LYS A 154 6.98 -12.37 18.16
N MET A 155 7.55 -13.57 18.17
CA MET A 155 6.83 -14.81 18.46
C MET A 155 6.33 -14.84 19.91
N LYS A 156 7.17 -14.46 20.89
CA LYS A 156 6.76 -14.32 22.30
C LYS A 156 5.60 -13.34 22.48
N LEU A 157 5.63 -12.20 21.79
CA LEU A 157 4.52 -11.23 21.82
C LEU A 157 3.24 -11.78 21.17
N LYS A 158 3.37 -12.57 20.10
CA LYS A 158 2.23 -13.20 19.44
C LYS A 158 1.54 -14.20 20.37
N VAL A 159 2.31 -15.06 21.03
CA VAL A 159 1.82 -16.00 22.04
C VAL A 159 1.14 -15.26 23.19
N LYS A 160 1.77 -14.22 23.76
CA LYS A 160 1.15 -13.40 24.82
C LYS A 160 -0.15 -12.69 24.37
N ARG A 161 -0.26 -12.30 23.10
CA ARG A 161 -1.51 -11.74 22.55
C ARG A 161 -2.58 -12.78 22.38
N GLU A 162 -2.23 -13.98 21.93
CA GLU A 162 -3.15 -15.12 21.82
C GLU A 162 -3.63 -15.57 23.20
N GLU A 163 -2.72 -15.68 24.18
CA GLU A 163 -3.04 -15.93 25.59
C GLU A 163 -3.89 -14.81 26.20
N GLY A 164 -3.55 -13.55 25.94
CA GLY A 164 -4.31 -12.40 26.41
C GLY A 164 -5.71 -12.34 25.79
N MET A 165 -5.85 -12.71 24.51
CA MET A 165 -7.12 -12.79 23.81
C MET A 165 -7.95 -13.97 24.32
N ALA A 166 -7.34 -15.14 24.54
CA ALA A 166 -7.99 -16.29 25.16
C ALA A 166 -8.44 -15.99 26.60
N MET A 167 -7.60 -15.32 27.39
CA MET A 167 -7.93 -14.86 28.75
C MET A 167 -9.00 -13.76 28.73
N ALA A 168 -9.04 -12.90 27.71
CA ALA A 168 -10.10 -11.89 27.54
C ALA A 168 -11.43 -12.55 27.16
N VAL A 169 -11.42 -13.53 26.26
CA VAL A 169 -12.60 -14.33 25.88
C VAL A 169 -13.08 -15.14 27.08
N PHE A 170 -12.17 -15.75 27.85
CA PHE A 170 -12.50 -16.48 29.07
C PHE A 170 -13.02 -15.55 30.17
N ARG A 171 -12.41 -14.38 30.38
CA ARG A 171 -12.97 -13.36 31.29
C ARG A 171 -14.30 -12.83 30.80
N HIS A 172 -14.51 -12.64 29.51
CA HIS A 172 -15.79 -12.24 28.95
C HIS A 172 -16.84 -13.34 29.14
N SER A 173 -16.47 -14.61 29.02
CA SER A 173 -17.33 -15.75 29.32
C SER A 173 -17.67 -15.84 30.82
N LEU A 174 -16.68 -15.72 31.72
CA LEU A 174 -16.92 -15.69 33.16
C LEU A 174 -17.71 -14.45 33.58
N ARG A 175 -17.46 -13.30 32.94
CA ARG A 175 -18.17 -12.04 33.16
C ARG A 175 -19.59 -12.10 32.65
N THR A 176 -19.88 -12.75 31.52
CA THR A 176 -21.26 -13.00 31.05
C THR A 176 -21.99 -13.99 31.94
N VAL A 177 -21.32 -15.01 32.50
CA VAL A 177 -21.91 -15.90 33.51
C VAL A 177 -22.14 -15.18 34.84
N ALA A 178 -21.21 -14.34 35.30
CA ALA A 178 -21.37 -13.53 36.50
C ALA A 178 -22.41 -12.41 36.30
N GLU A 179 -22.43 -11.75 35.15
CA GLU A 179 -23.44 -10.76 34.73
C GLU A 179 -24.80 -11.43 34.52
N SER A 180 -24.89 -12.71 34.14
CA SER A 180 -26.19 -13.41 34.12
C SER A 180 -26.76 -13.64 35.52
N ARG A 181 -25.89 -13.79 36.53
CA ARG A 181 -26.28 -13.88 37.96
C ARG A 181 -26.53 -12.52 38.59
N VAL A 182 -25.79 -11.48 38.19
CA VAL A 182 -25.96 -10.11 38.70
C VAL A 182 -27.09 -9.36 37.97
N ASN A 183 -27.38 -9.65 36.70
CA ASN A 183 -28.55 -9.11 35.98
C ASN A 183 -29.88 -9.67 36.49
N GLN A 184 -29.84 -10.74 37.30
CA GLN A 184 -31.01 -11.17 38.06
C GLN A 184 -31.23 -10.31 39.33
N MET A 185 -30.29 -9.40 39.69
CA MET A 185 -30.36 -8.59 40.91
C MET A 185 -30.06 -7.08 40.76
N ILE A 186 -29.32 -6.60 39.75
CA ILE A 186 -28.97 -5.18 39.61
C ILE A 186 -28.92 -4.81 38.11
N GLY A 187 -30.00 -4.23 37.59
CA GLY A 187 -30.02 -3.68 36.24
C GLY A 187 -29.37 -2.29 36.20
N THR A 188 -28.17 -2.16 35.60
CA THR A 188 -27.59 -0.83 35.31
C THR A 188 -26.65 -0.78 34.08
N ALA A 189 -27.02 0.10 33.14
CA ALA A 189 -26.19 1.08 32.42
C ALA A 189 -25.14 0.61 31.38
N VAL A 190 -25.63 0.22 30.20
CA VAL A 190 -24.92 0.44 28.92
C VAL A 190 -24.95 1.95 28.62
N ALA A 191 -23.91 2.50 27.98
CA ALA A 191 -23.89 3.89 27.50
C ALA A 191 -25.09 4.12 26.56
N SER A 192 -26.21 4.56 27.12
CA SER A 192 -27.47 4.64 26.41
C SER A 192 -27.44 5.91 25.57
N TYR A 193 -27.32 5.77 24.25
CA TYR A 193 -27.95 6.75 23.39
C TYR A 193 -29.44 6.75 23.73
N HIS A 194 -30.07 7.92 23.75
CA HIS A 194 -31.51 8.01 24.01
C HIS A 194 -32.24 7.14 22.97
N LYS A 195 -33.32 6.46 23.37
CA LYS A 195 -34.05 5.52 22.49
C LYS A 195 -34.40 6.17 21.14
N ASN A 196 -34.71 7.46 21.16
CA ASN A 196 -35.02 8.25 19.96
C ASN A 196 -33.86 8.32 18.97
N VAL A 197 -32.60 8.44 19.43
CA VAL A 197 -31.43 8.48 18.55
C VAL A 197 -31.22 7.14 17.84
N ILE A 198 -31.45 6.04 18.56
CA ILE A 198 -31.31 4.67 18.02
C ILE A 198 -32.43 4.41 17.00
N ASP A 199 -33.68 4.78 17.32
CA ASP A 199 -34.82 4.61 16.42
C ASP A 199 -34.61 5.33 15.08
N HIS A 200 -34.23 6.61 15.11
CA HIS A 200 -33.95 7.39 13.89
C HIS A 200 -32.68 6.96 13.15
N TYR A 201 -31.77 6.22 13.79
CA TYR A 201 -30.57 5.69 13.15
C TYR A 201 -30.82 4.33 12.48
N GLU A 202 -31.55 3.42 13.13
CA GLU A 202 -31.88 2.10 12.57
C GLU A 202 -32.97 2.18 11.49
N ASN A 203 -33.95 3.08 11.67
CA ASN A 203 -35.05 3.31 10.73
C ASN A 203 -35.12 4.79 10.31
N PRO A 204 -34.13 5.32 9.57
CA PRO A 204 -34.15 6.71 9.13
C PRO A 204 -35.31 6.92 8.15
N ARG A 205 -36.22 7.82 8.50
CA ARG A 205 -37.39 8.17 7.68
C ARG A 205 -36.99 9.22 6.63
N ASN A 206 -37.63 9.20 5.47
CA ASN A 206 -37.46 10.20 4.41
C ASN A 206 -36.04 10.29 3.79
N VAL A 207 -35.31 9.17 3.78
CA VAL A 207 -34.02 9.09 3.07
C VAL A 207 -34.26 9.06 1.56
N GLY A 208 -33.62 9.97 0.83
CA GLY A 208 -33.73 10.04 -0.63
C GLY A 208 -33.30 11.37 -1.20
N SER A 209 -33.46 11.53 -2.51
CA SER A 209 -33.31 12.80 -3.21
C SER A 209 -34.58 13.11 -4.00
N LEU A 210 -34.84 14.41 -4.23
CA LEU A 210 -35.89 14.88 -5.11
C LEU A 210 -35.29 15.32 -6.46
N ASP A 211 -36.16 15.49 -7.46
CA ASP A 211 -35.72 15.94 -8.77
C ASP A 211 -35.30 17.41 -8.70
N LYS A 212 -34.11 17.72 -9.25
CA LYS A 212 -33.50 19.05 -9.13
C LYS A 212 -34.06 20.05 -10.13
N ASP A 213 -34.65 19.52 -11.20
CA ASP A 213 -35.15 20.28 -12.34
C ASP A 213 -36.59 20.79 -12.11
N ASP A 214 -37.26 20.33 -11.05
CA ASP A 214 -38.57 20.83 -10.64
C ASP A 214 -38.49 22.26 -10.07
N SER A 215 -39.38 23.14 -10.54
CA SER A 215 -39.53 24.53 -10.07
C SER A 215 -39.94 24.64 -8.60
N ASN A 216 -40.61 23.60 -8.10
CA ASN A 216 -41.16 23.56 -6.75
C ASN A 216 -40.22 22.86 -5.73
N VAL A 217 -39.00 22.50 -6.15
CA VAL A 217 -38.01 21.81 -5.31
C VAL A 217 -36.82 22.72 -5.03
N GLY A 218 -36.55 22.95 -3.74
CA GLY A 218 -35.35 23.61 -3.23
C GLY A 218 -34.32 22.58 -2.80
N THR A 219 -33.06 22.79 -3.19
CA THR A 219 -31.96 21.87 -2.88
C THR A 219 -30.88 22.57 -2.05
N GLY A 220 -30.45 21.92 -0.96
CA GLY A 220 -29.46 22.44 -0.03
C GLY A 220 -28.26 21.49 0.08
N LEU A 221 -27.08 21.96 -0.33
CA LEU A 221 -25.81 21.24 -0.17
C LEU A 221 -24.97 21.95 0.90
N VAL A 222 -24.68 21.27 2.01
CA VAL A 222 -23.87 21.86 3.09
C VAL A 222 -22.83 20.85 3.59
N GLY A 223 -21.55 21.22 3.47
CA GLY A 223 -20.42 20.38 3.88
C GLY A 223 -20.06 19.30 2.86
N ALA A 224 -19.27 18.33 3.29
CA ALA A 224 -18.94 17.13 2.52
C ALA A 224 -19.77 15.94 3.02
N PRO A 225 -20.04 14.94 2.18
CA PRO A 225 -21.19 14.80 1.26
C PRO A 225 -22.58 14.79 1.94
N ALA A 226 -23.13 15.96 2.31
CA ALA A 226 -24.46 16.08 2.92
C ALA A 226 -25.40 16.98 2.08
N CYS A 227 -26.54 16.42 1.67
CA CYS A 227 -27.56 17.09 0.87
C CYS A 227 -28.95 16.97 1.54
N GLY A 228 -29.77 18.01 1.45
CA GLY A 228 -31.19 17.99 1.82
C GLY A 228 -32.05 18.65 0.74
N ASP A 229 -33.17 18.03 0.40
CA ASP A 229 -34.11 18.49 -0.63
C ASP A 229 -35.50 18.71 -0.02
N ILE A 230 -36.16 19.82 -0.36
CA ILE A 230 -37.54 20.13 0.07
C ILE A 230 -38.42 20.42 -1.15
N ARG A 231 -39.66 19.91 -1.14
CA ARG A 231 -40.70 20.22 -2.12
C ARG A 231 -41.81 21.04 -1.46
N VAL A 232 -42.14 22.16 -2.09
CA VAL A 232 -43.13 23.13 -1.60
C VAL A 232 -44.36 23.11 -2.50
N ASP A 233 -45.55 23.21 -1.92
CA ASP A 233 -46.81 23.35 -2.64
C ASP A 233 -47.09 24.80 -3.05
N GLU A 234 -48.09 25.00 -3.91
CA GLU A 234 -48.54 26.32 -4.37
C GLU A 234 -49.03 27.22 -3.22
N ASP A 235 -49.48 26.63 -2.10
CA ASP A 235 -49.87 27.32 -0.87
C ASP A 235 -48.70 27.69 0.07
N GLY A 236 -47.45 27.51 -0.35
CA GLY A 236 -46.26 27.86 0.44
C GLY A 236 -45.99 26.92 1.63
N LYS A 237 -46.54 25.69 1.59
CA LYS A 237 -46.33 24.63 2.58
C LYS A 237 -45.38 23.56 2.05
N ILE A 238 -44.56 22.97 2.91
CA ILE A 238 -43.62 21.91 2.51
C ILE A 238 -44.36 20.57 2.46
N VAL A 239 -44.62 20.05 1.27
CA VAL A 239 -45.34 18.77 1.05
C VAL A 239 -44.44 17.59 1.34
N ASP A 240 -43.18 17.67 0.95
CA ASP A 240 -42.22 16.60 1.16
C ASP A 240 -40.82 17.13 1.44
N ALA A 241 -40.11 16.47 2.32
CA ALA A 241 -38.72 16.79 2.67
C ALA A 241 -37.94 15.47 2.68
N LYS A 242 -36.84 15.43 1.94
CA LYS A 242 -35.96 14.26 1.85
C LYS A 242 -34.52 14.66 2.14
N PHE A 243 -33.75 13.74 2.69
CA PHE A 243 -32.34 13.99 2.98
C PHE A 243 -31.44 12.85 2.52
N LYS A 244 -30.18 13.20 2.24
CA LYS A 244 -29.11 12.26 1.91
C LYS A 244 -27.82 12.70 2.61
N THR A 245 -27.51 12.02 3.72
CA THR A 245 -26.31 12.29 4.52
C THR A 245 -25.52 11.00 4.73
N PHE A 246 -24.20 11.09 4.67
CA PHE A 246 -23.29 9.98 4.94
C PHE A 246 -22.37 10.34 6.10
N GLY A 247 -22.18 9.43 7.06
CA GLY A 247 -21.24 9.62 8.15
C GLY A 247 -21.87 9.40 9.54
N CYS A 248 -21.59 10.33 10.46
CA CYS A 248 -21.89 10.20 11.89
C CYS A 248 -23.36 9.83 12.16
N GLY A 249 -23.60 8.78 12.97
CA GLY A 249 -24.96 8.32 13.29
C GLY A 249 -25.84 9.38 13.95
N SER A 250 -25.25 10.29 14.73
CA SER A 250 -25.98 11.44 15.31
C SER A 250 -26.44 12.44 14.25
N ALA A 251 -25.73 12.57 13.12
CA ALA A 251 -26.15 13.43 12.02
C ALA A 251 -27.31 12.81 11.24
N ILE A 252 -27.30 11.49 11.01
CA ILE A 252 -28.39 10.77 10.35
C ILE A 252 -29.67 10.85 11.17
N ALA A 253 -29.59 10.59 12.49
CA ALA A 253 -30.75 10.65 13.38
C ALA A 253 -31.37 12.05 13.42
N SER A 254 -30.51 13.08 13.47
CA SER A 254 -30.94 14.47 13.48
C SER A 254 -31.53 14.95 12.16
N SER A 255 -30.99 14.51 11.02
CA SER A 255 -31.57 14.80 9.71
C SER A 255 -32.95 14.15 9.54
N SER A 256 -33.12 12.91 10.03
CA SER A 256 -34.41 12.22 10.00
C SER A 256 -35.48 12.98 10.80
N LEU A 257 -35.17 13.35 12.04
CA LEU A 257 -36.09 14.13 12.88
C LEU A 257 -36.39 15.52 12.26
N ALA A 258 -35.37 16.18 11.71
CA ALA A 258 -35.55 17.48 11.07
C ALA A 258 -36.49 17.42 9.86
N THR A 259 -36.42 16.36 9.03
CA THR A 259 -37.33 16.20 7.89
C THR A 259 -38.78 15.97 8.29
N GLU A 260 -39.04 15.30 9.41
CA GLU A 260 -40.41 15.17 9.95
C GLU A 260 -40.95 16.51 10.43
N TRP A 261 -40.10 17.31 11.09
CA TRP A 261 -40.51 18.61 11.63
C TRP A 261 -40.76 19.67 10.56
N VAL A 262 -40.07 19.56 9.43
CA VAL A 262 -40.19 20.51 8.31
C VAL A 262 -41.38 20.16 7.41
N LYS A 263 -41.76 18.88 7.33
CA LYS A 263 -42.92 18.43 6.55
C LYS A 263 -44.23 19.02 7.11
N GLY A 264 -45.03 19.65 6.26
CA GLY A 264 -46.31 20.28 6.61
C GLY A 264 -46.21 21.69 7.21
N LYS A 265 -45.00 22.22 7.45
CA LYS A 265 -44.81 23.60 7.94
C LYS A 265 -44.75 24.62 6.80
N SER A 266 -44.98 25.88 7.16
CA SER A 266 -44.76 27.04 6.28
C SER A 266 -43.25 27.30 6.09
N LEU A 267 -42.88 28.01 5.02
CA LEU A 267 -41.49 28.41 4.76
C LEU A 267 -40.87 29.21 5.91
N GLU A 268 -41.67 30.03 6.60
CA GLU A 268 -41.22 30.87 7.71
C GLU A 268 -40.99 30.05 8.99
N ASP A 269 -41.82 29.04 9.24
CA ASP A 269 -41.69 28.18 10.41
C ASP A 269 -40.57 27.15 10.23
N ALA A 270 -40.33 26.70 9.00
CA ALA A 270 -39.17 25.88 8.66
C ALA A 270 -37.84 26.62 8.93
N GLN A 271 -37.80 27.95 8.74
CA GLN A 271 -36.62 28.77 9.00
C GLN A 271 -36.31 28.95 10.51
N LYS A 272 -37.32 28.78 11.38
CA LYS A 272 -37.17 28.94 12.84
C LYS A 272 -36.56 27.71 13.52
N VAL A 273 -36.46 26.57 12.83
CA VAL A 273 -35.92 25.33 13.39
C VAL A 273 -34.43 25.50 13.72
N LYS A 274 -34.08 25.36 15.00
CA LYS A 274 -32.70 25.51 15.49
C LYS A 274 -32.06 24.17 15.82
N ASN A 275 -30.76 24.06 15.56
CA ASN A 275 -29.95 22.91 15.96
C ASN A 275 -30.00 22.60 17.46
N GLN A 276 -30.19 23.62 18.32
CA GLN A 276 -30.31 23.45 19.76
C GLN A 276 -31.58 22.70 20.19
N GLU A 277 -32.69 22.88 19.45
CA GLU A 277 -33.97 22.23 19.75
C GLU A 277 -33.92 20.75 19.35
N ILE A 278 -33.34 20.46 18.19
CA ILE A 278 -33.10 19.09 17.70
C ILE A 278 -32.18 18.33 18.67
N ALA A 279 -31.13 18.99 19.18
CA ALA A 279 -30.20 18.38 20.13
C ALA A 279 -30.83 18.08 21.50
N LYS A 280 -31.75 18.93 21.96
CA LYS A 280 -32.51 18.71 23.21
C LYS A 280 -33.43 17.50 23.07
N GLU A 281 -34.16 17.39 21.97
CA GLU A 281 -35.07 16.29 21.70
C GLU A 281 -34.34 14.94 21.61
N LEU A 282 -33.17 14.95 20.98
CA LEU A 282 -32.32 13.76 20.85
C LEU A 282 -31.44 13.50 22.09
N SER A 283 -31.53 14.35 23.12
CA SER A 283 -30.73 14.28 24.35
C SER A 283 -29.22 14.11 24.06
N LEU A 284 -28.72 14.83 23.06
CA LEU A 284 -27.32 14.74 22.65
C LEU A 284 -26.43 15.60 23.57
N PRO A 285 -25.29 15.08 24.04
CA PRO A 285 -24.37 15.86 24.84
C PRO A 285 -23.76 17.01 24.01
N PRO A 286 -23.54 18.20 24.61
CA PRO A 286 -23.21 19.44 23.89
C PRO A 286 -21.89 19.40 23.11
N VAL A 287 -21.02 18.42 23.38
CA VAL A 287 -19.69 18.29 22.77
C VAL A 287 -19.75 17.78 21.30
N LYS A 288 -20.85 17.15 20.87
CA LYS A 288 -20.99 16.55 19.52
C LYS A 288 -21.93 17.32 18.57
N LEU A 289 -22.07 18.63 18.76
CA LEU A 289 -22.93 19.49 17.93
C LEU A 289 -22.26 19.89 16.61
N HIS A 290 -21.91 18.91 15.76
CA HIS A 290 -21.55 19.15 14.36
C HIS A 290 -22.71 18.73 13.47
N LEU A 291 -23.88 19.26 13.80
CA LEU A 291 -25.11 18.96 13.09
C LEU A 291 -25.37 20.05 12.05
N LEU A 292 -25.35 19.68 10.77
CA LEU A 292 -25.55 20.58 9.64
C LEU A 292 -27.03 20.69 9.20
N ALA A 293 -27.98 20.21 10.02
CA ALA A 293 -29.39 20.12 9.64
C ALA A 293 -30.04 21.50 9.44
N GLU A 294 -29.83 22.44 10.37
CA GLU A 294 -30.33 23.82 10.25
C GLU A 294 -29.80 24.53 9.00
N ASP A 295 -28.49 24.41 8.75
CA ASP A 295 -27.85 25.05 7.60
C ASP A 295 -28.35 24.47 6.27
N ALA A 296 -28.57 23.15 6.21
CA ALA A 296 -29.12 22.48 5.04
C ALA A 296 -30.55 22.94 4.73
N ILE A 297 -31.40 23.12 5.75
CA ILE A 297 -32.78 23.63 5.58
C ILE A 297 -32.75 25.08 5.08
N LYS A 298 -31.92 25.94 5.67
CA LYS A 298 -31.78 27.33 5.22
C LYS A 298 -31.28 27.43 3.79
N ALA A 299 -30.30 26.61 3.42
CA ALA A 299 -29.79 26.53 2.06
C ALA A 299 -30.91 26.12 1.07
N ALA A 300 -31.66 25.07 1.39
CA ALA A 300 -32.77 24.59 0.55
C ALA A 300 -33.90 25.63 0.40
N LEU A 301 -34.25 26.35 1.48
CA LEU A 301 -35.23 27.44 1.43
C LEU A 301 -34.73 28.64 0.60
N SER A 302 -33.44 28.96 0.68
CA SER A 302 -32.85 30.04 -0.12
C SER A 302 -32.84 29.70 -1.61
N ASP A 303 -32.51 28.45 -1.97
CA ASP A 303 -32.54 27.95 -3.35
C ASP A 303 -33.96 28.02 -3.93
N TYR A 304 -34.96 27.59 -3.15
CA TYR A 304 -36.37 27.71 -3.55
C TYR A 304 -36.80 29.16 -3.81
N LYS A 305 -36.44 30.11 -2.92
CA LYS A 305 -36.78 31.54 -3.10
C LYS A 305 -36.14 32.12 -4.37
N VAL A 306 -34.88 31.79 -4.64
CA VAL A 306 -34.17 32.23 -5.86
C VAL A 306 -34.84 31.67 -7.11
N LYS A 307 -35.24 30.39 -7.10
CA LYS A 307 -35.98 29.78 -8.22
C LYS A 307 -37.33 30.47 -8.46
N GLN A 308 -38.09 30.77 -7.42
CA GLN A 308 -39.38 31.49 -7.53
C GLN A 308 -39.21 32.94 -8.02
N GLU A 309 -38.18 33.67 -7.57
CA GLU A 309 -37.88 35.01 -8.10
C GLU A 309 -37.46 34.97 -9.57
N SER A 310 -36.73 33.94 -10.00
CA SER A 310 -36.32 33.77 -11.40
C SER A 310 -37.51 33.48 -12.32
N LEU A 311 -38.53 32.78 -11.81
CA LEU A 311 -39.79 32.51 -12.52
C LEU A 311 -40.63 33.78 -12.65
N ARG A 312 -40.79 34.56 -11.57
CA ARG A 312 -41.52 35.84 -11.59
C ARG A 312 -40.89 36.93 -12.47
N LYS A 313 -39.60 36.84 -12.80
CA LYS A 313 -38.91 37.77 -13.72
C LYS A 313 -38.97 37.33 -15.19
N LYS A 314 -39.40 36.09 -15.46
CA LYS A 314 -39.56 35.54 -16.82
C LYS A 314 -40.97 35.72 -17.37
N GLU A 315 -41.95 36.03 -16.51
CA GLU A 315 -43.26 36.57 -16.85
C GLU A 315 -43.19 38.10 -17.00
#